data_AF-A0A1T4IYS0-F1
#
_entry.id   AF-A0A1T4IYS0-F1
#
_cell.length_a   1.000
_cell.length_b   1.000
_cell.length_c   1.000
_cell.angle_alpha   90.00
_cell.angle_beta   90.00
_cell.angle_gamma   90.00
#
_symmetry.space_group_name_H-M   'P 1'
#
loop_
_entity.id
_entity.type
_entity.pdbx_description
1 polymer ?
#
loop_
_entity_poly.entity_id
_entity_poly.type
_entity_poly.pdbx_seq_one_letter_code
_entity_poly.pdbx_strand_id
1 'polypeptide(L)'
;MLDALSHFMGRELGEGRQVHLDGIGYFRPTLTCTEPVKVDTKRKSTKVKLKSITFRPDMALRSEVGNIKVLPLKQRNVLQKPLTPEEIDKRLEKFFTTHDFMTKGDFYSLTGMTRTTATRHIRRLCDEGKLENKGLQKQPIYVQKKA
;
A
#
# COMPACT_ATOMS: atom_id res chain seq x y z
N MET A 1 -0.74 40.40 -2.32
CA MET A 1 -2.09 40.12 -1.78
C MET A 1 -2.10 38.82 -0.98
N LEU A 2 -1.54 37.73 -1.51
CA LEU A 2 -1.38 36.46 -0.76
C LEU A 2 -0.48 36.60 0.49
N ASP A 3 0.52 37.48 0.47
CA ASP A 3 1.39 37.71 1.63
C ASP A 3 0.65 38.34 2.82
N ALA A 4 -0.28 39.26 2.53
CA ALA A 4 -1.12 39.88 3.56
C ALA A 4 -2.09 38.86 4.18
N LEU A 5 -2.64 37.97 3.34
CA LEU A 5 -3.47 36.85 3.81
C LEU A 5 -2.65 35.89 4.68
N SER A 6 -1.44 35.53 4.27
CA SER A 6 -0.54 34.67 5.04
C SER A 6 -0.21 35.29 6.40
N HIS A 7 0.09 36.59 6.44
CA HIS A 7 0.38 37.31 7.67
C HIS A 7 -0.85 37.35 8.61
N PHE A 8 -2.04 37.62 8.08
CA PHE A 8 -3.28 37.62 8.85
C PHE A 8 -3.60 36.23 9.41
N MET A 9 -3.51 35.19 8.58
CA MET A 9 -3.70 33.81 9.02
C MET A 9 -2.69 33.40 10.09
N GLY A 10 -1.42 33.77 9.93
CA GLY A 10 -0.37 33.49 10.92
C GLY A 10 -0.66 34.13 12.27
N ARG A 11 -1.18 35.37 12.28
CA ARG A 11 -1.58 36.06 13.51
C ARG A 11 -2.78 35.41 14.18
N GLU A 12 -3.88 35.19 13.46
CA GLU A 12 -5.10 34.63 14.04
C GLU A 12 -4.88 33.18 14.53
N LEU A 13 -4.16 32.36 13.77
CA LEU A 13 -3.79 31.01 14.20
C LEU A 13 -2.80 31.02 15.38
N GLY A 14 -1.90 32.01 15.44
CA GLY A 14 -1.00 32.23 16.57
C GLY A 14 -1.74 32.62 17.85
N GLU A 15 -2.86 33.34 17.74
CA GLU A 15 -3.79 33.63 18.84
C GLU A 15 -4.69 32.44 19.21
N GLY A 16 -4.55 31.29 18.53
CA GLY A 16 -5.35 30.09 18.78
C GLY A 16 -6.75 30.13 18.13
N ARG A 17 -7.04 31.13 17.30
CA ARG A 17 -8.35 31.30 16.66
C ARG A 17 -8.48 30.41 15.43
N GLN A 18 -9.71 30.06 15.10
CA GLN A 18 -10.04 29.35 13.88
C GLN A 18 -10.27 30.37 12.76
N VAL A 19 -9.61 30.17 11.62
CA VAL A 19 -9.77 31.02 10.43
C VAL A 19 -10.66 30.28 9.43
N HIS A 20 -11.72 30.93 8.98
CA HIS A 20 -12.57 30.46 7.88
C HIS A 20 -12.31 31.31 6.66
N LEU A 21 -11.93 30.67 5.56
CA LEU A 21 -11.85 31.30 4.25
C LEU A 21 -13.03 30.78 3.44
N ASP A 22 -13.98 31.66 3.16
CA ASP A 22 -15.19 31.31 2.42
C ASP A 22 -14.84 30.69 1.06
N GLY A 23 -15.51 29.60 0.73
CA GLY A 23 -15.23 28.79 -0.46
C GLY A 23 -14.02 27.86 -0.36
N ILE A 24 -13.08 28.08 0.57
CA ILE A 24 -11.87 27.25 0.75
C ILE A 24 -12.04 26.28 1.92
N GLY A 25 -12.36 26.79 3.11
CA GLY A 25 -12.55 25.98 4.32
C GLY A 25 -11.95 26.57 5.59
N TYR A 26 -11.84 25.72 6.60
CA TYR A 26 -11.46 26.07 7.96
C TYR A 26 -10.04 25.64 8.30
N PHE A 27 -9.30 26.54 8.94
CA PHE A 27 -7.98 26.29 9.47
C PHE A 27 -8.02 26.44 10.99
N ARG A 28 -7.59 25.40 11.72
CA ARG A 28 -7.53 25.42 13.18
C ARG A 28 -6.15 24.98 13.68
N PRO A 29 -5.55 25.68 14.66
CA PRO A 29 -4.33 25.23 15.29
C PRO A 29 -4.63 24.04 16.21
N THR A 30 -3.78 23.01 16.15
CA THR A 30 -3.85 21.87 17.08
C THR A 30 -2.61 21.87 17.96
N LEU A 31 -2.84 21.74 19.26
CA LEU A 31 -1.79 21.81 20.27
C LEU A 31 -1.43 20.40 20.75
N THR A 32 -0.17 20.21 21.11
CA THR A 32 0.31 19.00 21.76
C THR A 32 1.17 19.35 22.95
N CYS A 33 1.17 18.47 23.95
CA CYS A 33 2.01 18.63 25.13
C CYS A 33 3.32 17.86 24.91
N THR A 34 4.46 18.48 25.19
CA THR A 34 5.75 17.78 25.13
C THR A 34 5.93 16.79 26.28
N GLU A 35 5.26 17.05 27.40
CA GLU A 35 5.31 16.23 28.62
C GLU A 35 3.89 16.03 29.18
N PRO A 36 3.65 14.98 29.98
CA PRO A 36 2.38 14.79 30.68
C PRO A 36 2.12 15.95 31.66
N VAL A 37 1.20 16.85 31.31
CA VAL A 37 0.82 17.98 32.16
C VAL A 37 -0.22 17.50 33.18
N LYS A 38 0.19 17.33 34.43
CA LYS A 38 -0.70 17.07 35.57
C LYS A 38 -1.12 18.38 36.25
N VAL A 39 -2.10 18.31 37.16
CA VAL A 39 -2.63 19.49 37.88
C VAL A 39 -1.52 20.27 38.60
N ASP A 40 -0.53 19.58 39.17
CA ASP A 40 0.58 20.17 39.91
C ASP A 40 1.79 20.58 39.04
N THR A 41 1.68 20.41 37.71
CA THR A 41 2.80 20.75 36.82
C THR A 41 2.99 22.26 36.74
N LYS A 42 4.13 22.75 37.24
CA LYS A 42 4.55 24.16 37.09
C LYS A 42 4.81 24.50 35.61
N ARG A 43 4.52 25.75 35.22
CA ARG A 43 4.73 26.29 33.86
C ARG A 43 4.05 25.46 32.76
N LYS A 44 2.74 25.21 32.88
CA LYS A 44 1.96 24.41 31.92
C LYS A 44 1.99 24.98 30.50
N SER A 45 1.93 26.29 30.35
CA SER A 45 1.93 26.98 29.05
C SER A 45 3.21 26.72 28.23
N THR A 46 4.38 26.65 28.88
CA THR A 46 5.65 26.37 28.18
C THR A 46 5.78 24.92 27.72
N LYS A 47 4.92 24.03 28.22
CA LYS A 47 4.88 22.60 27.85
C LYS A 47 3.89 22.31 26.73
N VAL A 48 3.11 23.30 26.31
CA VAL A 48 2.18 23.22 25.18
C VAL A 48 2.85 23.80 23.95
N LYS A 49 2.87 23.04 22.86
CA LYS A 49 3.43 23.47 21.57
C LYS A 49 2.40 23.26 20.46
N LEU A 50 2.52 24.05 19.39
CA LEU A 50 1.75 23.81 18.17
C LEU A 50 2.20 22.48 17.54
N LYS A 51 1.25 21.57 17.34
CA LYS A 51 1.47 20.28 16.66
C LYS A 51 1.37 20.44 15.15
N SER A 52 0.24 20.97 14.70
CA SER A 52 -0.07 21.21 13.29
C SER A 52 -1.27 22.13 13.15
N ILE A 53 -1.50 22.64 11.94
CA ILE A 53 -2.74 23.32 11.55
C ILE A 53 -3.60 22.28 10.83
N THR A 54 -4.80 22.00 11.35
CA THR A 54 -5.76 21.12 10.68
C THR A 54 -6.57 21.93 9.70
N PHE A 55 -6.58 21.49 8.43
CA PHE A 55 -7.44 22.04 7.40
C PHE A 55 -8.69 21.16 7.21
N ARG A 56 -9.86 21.79 7.21
CA ARG A 56 -11.13 21.16 6.84
C ARG A 56 -11.69 21.90 5.61
N PRO A 57 -11.73 21.26 4.43
CA PRO A 57 -12.24 21.92 3.24
C PRO A 57 -13.75 22.18 3.35
N ASP A 58 -14.20 23.28 2.76
CA ASP A 58 -15.62 23.56 2.59
C ASP A 58 -16.24 22.67 1.51
N MET A 59 -17.58 22.60 1.52
CA MET A 59 -18.32 21.85 0.51
C MET A 59 -18.12 22.41 -0.90
N ALA A 60 -17.93 23.73 -1.03
CA ALA A 60 -17.61 24.38 -2.30
C ALA A 60 -16.31 23.81 -2.89
N LEU A 61 -15.19 23.90 -2.15
CA LEU A 61 -13.91 23.36 -2.59
C LEU A 61 -13.96 21.86 -2.85
N ARG A 62 -14.64 21.09 -1.99
CA ARG A 62 -14.78 19.64 -2.16
C ARG A 62 -15.57 19.29 -3.42
N SER A 63 -16.60 20.07 -3.75
CA SER A 63 -17.40 19.91 -4.96
C SER A 63 -16.60 20.28 -6.21
N GLU A 64 -15.80 21.34 -6.15
CA GLU A 64 -14.96 21.80 -7.26
C GLU A 64 -13.83 20.81 -7.57
N VAL A 65 -13.18 20.25 -6.54
CA VAL A 65 -12.17 19.19 -6.70
C VAL A 65 -12.78 17.94 -7.35
N GLY A 66 -14.05 17.65 -7.08
CA GLY A 66 -14.80 16.57 -7.71
C GLY A 66 -14.09 15.22 -7.66
N ASN A 67 -14.07 14.51 -8.80
CA ASN A 67 -13.36 13.24 -8.95
C ASN A 67 -11.88 13.50 -9.20
N ILE A 68 -11.05 13.15 -8.22
CA ILE A 68 -9.59 13.12 -8.38
C ILE A 68 -9.26 12.22 -9.57
N LYS A 69 -8.50 12.75 -10.53
CA LYS A 69 -7.93 11.97 -11.63
C LYS A 69 -6.95 10.96 -11.06
N VAL A 70 -7.46 9.78 -10.70
CA VAL A 70 -6.64 8.64 -10.31
C VAL A 70 -6.16 7.96 -11.57
N LEU A 71 -4.86 7.97 -11.81
CA LEU A 71 -4.27 7.03 -12.74
C LEU A 71 -4.22 5.68 -12.02
N PRO A 72 -4.84 4.61 -12.55
CA PRO A 72 -4.65 3.29 -11.99
C PRO A 72 -3.14 3.01 -11.99
N LEU A 73 -2.57 2.76 -10.81
CA LEU A 73 -1.23 2.19 -10.69
C LEU A 73 -1.18 1.01 -11.64
N LYS A 74 -0.33 1.09 -12.68
CA LYS A 74 -0.21 0.12 -13.78
C LYS A 74 -0.57 -1.28 -13.28
N GLN A 75 -1.85 -1.68 -13.42
CA GLN A 75 -2.23 -3.05 -13.12
C GLN A 75 -1.40 -3.87 -14.07
N ARG A 76 -0.54 -4.73 -13.50
CA ARG A 76 0.43 -5.53 -14.23
C ARG A 76 -0.27 -6.16 -15.43
N ASN A 77 0.04 -5.60 -16.60
CA ASN A 77 -0.44 -5.91 -17.94
C ASN A 77 -1.68 -6.82 -18.02
N VAL A 78 -2.87 -6.21 -18.01
CA VAL A 78 -4.15 -6.87 -18.37
C VAL A 78 -4.07 -7.57 -19.75
N LEU A 79 -3.11 -7.16 -20.59
CA LEU A 79 -2.81 -7.72 -21.91
C LEU A 79 -1.86 -8.94 -21.91
N GLN A 80 -1.31 -9.37 -20.78
CA GLN A 80 -0.56 -10.63 -20.75
C GLN A 80 -1.54 -11.77 -20.97
N LYS A 81 -1.43 -12.42 -22.13
CA LYS A 81 -2.18 -13.64 -22.43
C LYS A 81 -1.93 -14.63 -21.29
N PRO A 82 -2.99 -15.21 -20.70
CA PRO A 82 -2.81 -16.25 -19.71
C PRO A 82 -2.05 -17.41 -20.36
N LEU A 83 -0.96 -17.82 -19.72
CA LEU A 83 -0.21 -19.01 -20.13
C LEU A 83 -1.15 -20.21 -20.19
N THR A 84 -1.14 -20.92 -21.30
CA THR A 84 -1.91 -22.16 -21.43
C THR A 84 -1.26 -23.24 -20.56
N PRO A 85 -2.03 -24.24 -20.08
CA PRO A 85 -1.48 -25.34 -19.28
C PRO A 85 -0.29 -26.05 -19.96
N GLU A 86 -0.34 -26.21 -21.29
CA GLU A 86 0.71 -26.84 -22.09
C GLU A 86 2.01 -26.03 -22.11
N GLU A 87 1.92 -24.70 -22.15
CA GLU A 87 3.11 -23.85 -22.08
C GLU A 87 3.76 -23.89 -20.69
N ILE A 88 2.95 -24.05 -19.64
CA ILE A 88 3.45 -24.22 -18.27
C ILE A 88 4.20 -25.55 -18.15
N ASP A 89 3.63 -26.64 -18.68
CA ASP A 89 4.26 -27.96 -18.66
C ASP A 89 5.61 -27.95 -19.40
N LYS A 90 5.67 -27.37 -20.60
CA LYS A 90 6.94 -27.22 -21.36
C LYS A 90 8.00 -26.42 -20.60
N ARG A 91 7.60 -25.34 -19.92
CA ARG A 91 8.53 -24.53 -19.10
C ARG A 91 9.00 -25.29 -17.88
N LEU A 92 8.14 -26.09 -17.25
CA LEU A 92 8.50 -26.94 -16.12
C LEU A 92 9.46 -28.05 -16.53
N GLU A 93 9.20 -28.75 -17.63
CA GLU A 93 10.12 -29.76 -18.17
C GLU A 93 11.50 -29.16 -18.42
N LYS A 94 11.56 -27.98 -19.06
CA LYS A 94 12.82 -27.25 -19.27
C LYS A 94 13.48 -26.79 -17.95
N PHE A 95 12.71 -26.53 -16.90
CA PHE A 95 13.25 -26.14 -15.61
C PHE A 95 13.88 -27.36 -14.89
N PHE A 96 13.20 -28.50 -14.92
CA PHE A 96 13.63 -29.74 -14.28
C PHE A 96 14.76 -30.48 -15.02
N THR A 97 15.06 -30.12 -16.28
CA THR A 97 16.30 -30.59 -16.92
C THR A 97 17.55 -29.96 -16.31
N THR A 98 17.42 -28.77 -15.70
CA THR A 98 18.55 -28.01 -15.13
C THR A 98 18.55 -28.02 -13.59
N HIS A 99 17.37 -28.16 -12.97
CA HIS A 99 17.21 -28.08 -11.52
C HIS A 99 16.48 -29.33 -10.97
N ASP A 100 17.03 -29.97 -9.94
CA ASP A 100 16.44 -31.18 -9.35
C ASP A 100 15.19 -30.90 -8.50
N PHE A 101 15.03 -29.67 -8.01
CA PHE A 101 13.91 -29.26 -7.17
C PHE A 101 13.47 -27.83 -7.50
N MET A 102 12.23 -27.52 -7.14
CA MET A 102 11.60 -26.23 -7.40
C MET A 102 10.87 -25.72 -6.16
N THR A 103 11.09 -24.46 -5.81
CA THR A 103 10.32 -23.79 -4.76
C THR A 103 9.12 -23.02 -5.35
N LYS A 104 8.21 -22.56 -4.49
CA LYS A 104 7.13 -21.64 -4.93
C LYS A 104 7.69 -20.38 -5.60
N GLY A 105 8.81 -19.87 -5.11
CA GLY A 105 9.48 -18.68 -5.65
C GLY A 105 9.91 -18.87 -7.09
N ASP A 106 10.54 -20.01 -7.38
CA ASP A 106 11.02 -20.36 -8.72
C ASP A 106 9.86 -20.50 -9.70
N PHE A 107 8.76 -21.11 -9.27
CA PHE A 107 7.55 -21.21 -10.09
C PHE A 107 6.94 -19.83 -10.40
N TYR A 108 6.96 -18.89 -9.44
CA TYR A 108 6.51 -17.51 -9.67
C TYR A 108 7.37 -16.82 -10.72
N SER A 109 8.69 -16.96 -10.64
CA SER A 109 9.63 -16.37 -11.59
C SER A 109 9.50 -16.98 -12.99
N LEU A 110 9.29 -18.30 -13.07
CA LEU A 110 9.17 -19.04 -14.33
C LEU A 110 7.88 -18.71 -15.10
N THR A 111 6.78 -18.55 -14.37
CA THR A 111 5.45 -18.33 -14.96
C THR A 111 5.06 -16.86 -15.04
N GLY A 112 5.70 -15.98 -14.26
CA GLY A 112 5.35 -14.56 -14.18
C GLY A 112 3.97 -14.28 -13.58
N MET A 113 3.32 -15.32 -13.03
CA MET A 113 1.96 -15.24 -12.52
C MET A 113 1.89 -14.57 -11.15
N THR A 114 0.69 -14.11 -10.78
CA THR A 114 0.42 -13.71 -9.40
C THR A 114 0.56 -14.90 -8.45
N ARG A 115 0.92 -14.61 -7.19
CA ARG A 115 1.13 -15.62 -6.15
C ARG A 115 -0.06 -16.58 -6.01
N THR A 116 -1.29 -16.05 -6.13
CA THR A 116 -2.53 -16.82 -6.01
C THR A 116 -2.73 -17.77 -7.19
N THR A 117 -2.61 -17.28 -8.42
CA THR A 117 -2.78 -18.07 -9.64
C THR A 117 -1.73 -19.17 -9.73
N ALA A 118 -0.47 -18.85 -9.48
CA ALA A 118 0.60 -19.84 -9.48
C ALA A 118 0.41 -20.93 -8.41
N THR A 119 -0.01 -20.56 -7.19
CA THR A 119 -0.27 -21.56 -6.14
C THR A 119 -1.42 -22.49 -6.53
N ARG A 120 -2.44 -22.00 -7.24
CA ARG A 120 -3.53 -22.81 -7.78
C ARG A 120 -3.02 -23.79 -8.84
N HIS A 121 -2.15 -23.35 -9.75
CA HIS A 121 -1.54 -24.22 -10.75
C HIS A 121 -0.64 -25.28 -10.14
N ILE A 122 0.19 -24.94 -9.14
CA ILE A 122 1.02 -25.92 -8.43
C ILE A 122 0.15 -27.02 -7.80
N ARG A 123 -0.97 -26.66 -7.16
CA ARG A 123 -1.91 -27.65 -6.60
C ARG A 123 -2.46 -28.57 -7.68
N ARG A 124 -2.93 -28.00 -8.79
CA ARG A 124 -3.42 -28.77 -9.95
C ARG A 124 -2.35 -29.75 -10.47
N LEU A 125 -1.09 -29.32 -10.56
CA LEU A 125 0.02 -30.18 -11.01
C LEU A 125 0.37 -31.28 -10.01
N CYS A 126 0.17 -31.03 -8.71
CA CYS A 126 0.27 -32.08 -7.70
C CYS A 126 -0.89 -33.08 -7.80
N ASP A 127 -2.11 -32.60 -8.05
CA ASP A 127 -3.30 -33.45 -8.22
C ASP A 127 -3.20 -34.30 -9.50
N GLU A 128 -2.64 -33.74 -10.58
CA GLU A 128 -2.32 -34.45 -11.84
C GLU A 128 -1.14 -35.42 -11.68
N GLY A 129 -0.46 -35.45 -10.52
CA GLY A 129 0.65 -36.34 -10.24
C GLY A 129 1.97 -35.97 -10.94
N LYS A 130 2.07 -34.79 -11.57
CA LYS A 130 3.29 -34.31 -12.24
C LYS A 130 4.32 -33.76 -11.25
N LEU A 131 3.85 -33.19 -10.13
CA LEU A 131 4.70 -32.63 -9.07
C LEU A 131 4.41 -33.31 -7.74
N GLU A 132 5.47 -33.66 -7.01
CA GLU A 132 5.37 -34.15 -5.65
C GLU A 132 5.95 -33.13 -4.68
N ASN A 133 5.21 -32.79 -3.62
CA ASN A 133 5.73 -31.95 -2.56
C ASN A 133 6.47 -32.81 -1.53
N LYS A 134 7.81 -32.75 -1.55
CA LYS A 134 8.68 -33.40 -0.55
C LYS A 134 9.11 -32.46 0.59
N GLY A 135 8.65 -31.21 0.57
CA GLY A 135 8.95 -30.23 1.60
C GLY A 135 7.96 -30.19 2.76
N LEU A 136 8.27 -29.36 3.75
CA LEU A 136 7.41 -29.09 4.91
C LEU A 136 6.22 -28.20 4.52
N GLN A 137 5.15 -28.21 5.31
CA GLN A 137 3.94 -27.40 5.06
C GLN A 137 4.25 -25.89 4.89
N LYS A 138 5.20 -25.37 5.68
CA LYS A 138 5.66 -23.96 5.62
C LYS A 138 6.75 -23.70 4.58
N GLN A 139 7.45 -24.74 4.13
CA GLN A 139 8.55 -24.67 3.17
C GLN A 139 8.40 -25.81 2.14
N PRO A 140 7.41 -25.70 1.24
CA PRO A 140 7.17 -26.74 0.25
C PRO A 140 8.27 -26.74 -0.81
N ILE A 141 8.77 -27.93 -1.11
CA ILE A 141 9.79 -28.20 -2.11
C ILE A 141 9.17 -29.19 -3.07
N TYR A 142 9.04 -28.79 -4.33
CA TYR A 142 8.42 -29.60 -5.37
C TYR A 142 9.49 -30.28 -6.20
N VAL A 143 9.31 -31.57 -6.43
CA VAL A 143 10.14 -32.37 -7.34
C VAL A 143 9.27 -32.93 -8.45
N GLN A 144 9.85 -33.11 -9.64
CA GLN A 144 9.16 -33.77 -10.73
C GLN A 144 8.98 -35.25 -10.39
N LYS A 145 7.72 -35.71 -10.38
CA LYS A 145 7.43 -37.13 -10.20
C LYS A 145 7.63 -37.80 -11.56
N LYS A 146 8.76 -38.49 -11.74
CA LYS A 146 8.97 -39.37 -12.89
C LYS A 146 8.06 -40.59 -12.71
N ALA A 147 7.16 -40.80 -13.66
CA ALA A 147 6.40 -42.05 -13.78
C ALA A 147 7.36 -43.21 -14.11
#